data_AF-A0A7S4GL56-F1
#
_entry.id   AF-A0A7S4GL56-F1
#
_cell.length_a   1.000
_cell.length_b   1.000
_cell.length_c   1.000
_cell.angle_alpha   90.00
_cell.angle_beta   90.00
_cell.angle_gamma   90.00
#
_symmetry.space_group_name_H-M   'P 1'
#
loop_
_entity.id
_entity.type
_entity.pdbx_description
1 polymer ?
#
loop_
_entity_poly.entity_id
_entity_poly.type
_entity_poly.pdbx_seq_one_letter_code
_entity_poly.pdbx_strand_id
1 'polypeptide(L)'
;MLRCFGCVRPDVTSSEPARIAQEAERQEELGKEAVDYLSEKPKGVSVEFLVTHFDRELERLFPDKYDEATTFVQLADWLWGPPDSDGRRGFERPVDLFGHVRMIGSSREGKAGVSLCTAIGQRFPSAVGCATNFISWSWRYSIKKFIRALQAYCAGHNNTASGCFVWVCFICNNQFEWLQDGGKDGVAEFGTNLEKIGRLTCVVDEFLESQAVYVQRLWPVFEVFAASSQGVTIDVALMGVTPQQLAREPLSTFSRGLVVDVLSTTATDPKDEQRIKMLIANDSGAANATNEVVQLVLFDLISFLIKLILKSSYLRDGS
;
A
#
# COMPACT_ATOMS: atom_id res chain seq x y z
N MET A 1 22.30 -36.15 -57.33
CA MET A 1 23.61 -35.97 -56.68
C MET A 1 23.35 -35.44 -55.27
N LEU A 2 23.07 -36.34 -54.32
CA LEU A 2 22.73 -36.05 -52.92
C LEU A 2 23.90 -36.54 -52.07
N ARG A 3 24.56 -35.65 -51.34
CA ARG A 3 25.65 -36.01 -50.41
C ARG A 3 25.07 -36.15 -49.00
N CYS A 4 25.31 -37.32 -48.41
CA CYS A 4 25.08 -37.66 -47.02
C CYS A 4 25.88 -36.74 -46.08
N PHE A 5 25.22 -36.17 -45.07
CA PHE A 5 25.88 -35.60 -43.90
C PHE A 5 26.06 -36.70 -42.85
N GLY A 6 27.30 -36.83 -42.36
CA GLY A 6 27.70 -37.84 -41.38
C GLY A 6 27.10 -37.60 -40.00
N CYS A 7 26.62 -38.68 -39.38
CA CYS A 7 26.29 -38.72 -37.96
C CYS A 7 27.59 -38.71 -37.14
N VAL A 8 27.88 -37.58 -36.50
CA VAL A 8 28.80 -37.53 -35.36
C VAL A 8 28.00 -37.92 -34.12
N ARG A 9 28.38 -39.03 -33.47
CA ARG A 9 27.85 -39.36 -32.14
C ARG A 9 28.55 -38.44 -31.13
N PRO A 10 27.82 -37.63 -30.34
CA PRO A 10 28.44 -36.88 -29.27
C PRO A 10 28.97 -37.87 -28.22
N ASP A 11 30.21 -37.65 -27.81
CA ASP A 11 30.83 -38.34 -26.70
C ASP A 11 30.12 -37.88 -25.42
N VAL A 12 29.28 -38.76 -24.86
CA VAL A 12 28.57 -38.51 -23.59
C VAL A 12 29.61 -38.60 -22.48
N THR A 13 30.14 -37.45 -22.08
CA THR A 13 31.05 -37.36 -20.95
C THR A 13 30.31 -37.72 -19.65
N SER A 14 30.96 -38.48 -18.78
CA SER A 14 30.41 -39.06 -17.53
C SER A 14 29.98 -38.05 -16.46
N SER A 15 29.84 -36.76 -16.79
CA SER A 15 29.40 -35.68 -15.89
C SER A 15 27.93 -35.27 -16.05
N GLU A 16 27.23 -35.77 -17.06
CA GLU A 16 25.85 -35.39 -17.37
C GLU A 16 24.82 -35.79 -16.29
N PRO A 17 24.90 -36.98 -15.67
CA PRO A 17 23.97 -37.37 -14.59
C PRO A 17 24.09 -36.48 -13.35
N ALA A 18 25.29 -36.02 -13.02
CA ALA A 18 25.53 -35.15 -11.86
C ALA A 18 24.93 -33.74 -12.08
N ARG A 19 24.99 -33.21 -13.31
CA ARG A 19 24.37 -31.92 -13.65
C ARG A 19 22.84 -31.99 -13.65
N ILE A 20 22.27 -33.10 -14.11
CA ILE A 20 20.82 -33.30 -14.10
C ILE A 20 20.29 -33.40 -12.66
N ALA A 21 20.99 -34.13 -11.78
CA ALA A 21 20.63 -34.22 -10.37
C ALA A 21 20.70 -32.87 -9.65
N GLN A 22 21.77 -32.10 -9.89
CA GLN A 22 21.94 -30.77 -9.28
C GLN A 22 20.90 -29.75 -9.76
N GLU A 23 20.50 -29.81 -11.03
CA GLU A 23 19.41 -28.96 -11.55
C GLU A 23 18.05 -29.39 -10.97
N ALA A 24 17.80 -30.68 -10.81
CA ALA A 24 16.56 -31.17 -10.19
C ALA A 24 16.42 -30.74 -8.72
N GLU A 25 17.51 -30.84 -7.93
CA GLU A 25 17.55 -30.34 -6.54
C GLU A 25 17.30 -28.83 -6.48
N ARG A 26 17.91 -28.06 -7.39
CA ARG A 26 17.70 -26.61 -7.47
C ARG A 26 16.25 -26.25 -7.83
N GLN A 27 15.61 -26.99 -8.73
CA GLN A 27 14.20 -26.77 -9.09
C GLN A 27 13.26 -27.16 -7.93
N GLU A 28 13.60 -28.19 -7.14
CA GLU A 28 12.85 -28.56 -5.94
C GLU A 28 13.00 -27.52 -4.81
N GLU A 29 14.20 -26.97 -4.61
CA GLU A 29 14.46 -25.88 -3.67
C GLU A 29 13.70 -24.61 -4.07
N LEU A 30 13.77 -24.21 -5.35
CA LEU A 30 12.98 -23.08 -5.88
C LEU A 30 11.46 -23.32 -5.73
N GLY A 31 11.01 -24.56 -5.90
CA GLY A 31 9.61 -24.95 -5.66
C GLY A 31 9.21 -24.81 -4.19
N LYS A 32 10.06 -25.23 -3.26
CA LYS A 32 9.82 -25.08 -1.80
C LYS A 32 9.85 -23.61 -1.38
N GLU A 33 10.82 -22.82 -1.84
CA GLU A 33 10.87 -21.37 -1.58
C GLU A 33 9.64 -20.65 -2.13
N ALA A 34 9.16 -21.03 -3.33
CA ALA A 34 7.94 -20.45 -3.89
C ALA A 34 6.69 -20.83 -3.08
N VAL A 35 6.58 -22.06 -2.59
CA VAL A 35 5.48 -22.51 -1.73
C VAL A 35 5.50 -21.80 -0.38
N ASP A 36 6.68 -21.67 0.24
CA ASP A 36 6.84 -20.95 1.51
C ASP A 36 6.54 -19.45 1.34
N TYR A 37 7.03 -18.82 0.26
CA TYR A 37 6.72 -17.43 -0.08
C TYR A 37 5.22 -17.20 -0.33
N LEU A 38 4.54 -18.15 -0.96
CA LEU A 38 3.10 -18.11 -1.14
C LEU A 38 2.34 -18.31 0.18
N SER A 39 2.91 -19.03 1.14
CA SER A 39 2.32 -19.26 2.46
C SER A 39 2.50 -18.07 3.42
N GLU A 40 3.54 -17.25 3.25
CA GLU A 40 3.80 -16.15 4.16
C GLU A 40 2.76 -15.03 4.00
N LYS A 41 2.16 -14.65 5.14
CA LYS A 41 1.30 -13.48 5.22
C LYS A 41 2.14 -12.21 4.95
N PRO A 42 1.60 -11.23 4.21
CA PRO A 42 2.29 -9.98 3.95
C PRO A 42 2.71 -9.31 5.26
N LYS A 43 3.92 -8.73 5.29
CA LYS A 43 4.41 -7.98 6.45
C LYS A 43 3.88 -6.56 6.44
N GLY A 44 3.46 -6.07 7.59
CA GLY A 44 3.05 -4.68 7.83
C GLY A 44 3.83 -4.04 8.96
N VAL A 45 3.67 -2.72 9.11
CA VAL A 45 4.28 -1.93 10.19
C VAL A 45 3.24 -1.61 11.25
N SER A 46 3.60 -1.67 12.53
CA SER A 46 2.67 -1.35 13.61
C SER A 46 2.26 0.12 13.59
N VAL A 47 0.97 0.39 13.84
CA VAL A 47 0.48 1.78 13.93
C VAL A 47 1.17 2.52 15.08
N GLU A 48 1.47 1.83 16.17
CA GLU A 48 2.26 2.40 17.28
C GLU A 48 3.62 2.94 16.79
N PHE A 49 4.34 2.21 15.94
CA PHE A 49 5.61 2.67 15.40
C PHE A 49 5.44 3.91 14.53
N LEU A 50 4.40 3.95 13.68
CA LEU A 50 4.10 5.12 12.86
C LEU A 50 3.88 6.37 13.71
N VAL A 51 3.14 6.23 14.81
CA VAL A 51 2.82 7.33 15.75
C VAL A 51 4.04 7.77 16.55
N THR A 52 4.84 6.82 17.04
CA THR A 52 5.86 7.10 18.08
C THR A 52 7.27 7.33 17.53
N HIS A 53 7.60 6.74 16.38
CA HIS A 53 8.94 6.75 15.82
C HIS A 53 8.99 7.34 14.41
N PHE A 54 8.10 6.92 13.50
CA PHE A 54 8.13 7.37 12.11
C PHE A 54 7.98 8.89 11.98
N ASP A 55 6.95 9.48 12.61
CA ASP A 55 6.72 10.94 12.60
C ASP A 55 7.94 11.72 13.14
N ARG A 56 8.50 11.29 14.27
CA ARG A 56 9.67 11.93 14.90
C ARG A 56 10.94 11.81 14.07
N GLU A 57 11.13 10.70 13.39
CA GLU A 57 12.29 10.50 12.52
C GLU A 57 12.21 11.37 11.28
N LEU A 58 11.01 11.61 10.74
CA LEU A 58 10.83 12.58 9.67
C LEU A 58 11.12 14.01 10.14
N GLU A 59 10.65 14.41 11.34
CA GLU A 59 11.01 15.70 11.95
C GLU A 59 12.52 15.86 12.13
N ARG A 60 13.21 14.80 12.57
CA ARG A 60 14.65 14.81 12.78
C ARG A 60 15.43 14.91 11.46
N LEU A 61 14.99 14.19 10.42
CA LEU A 61 15.69 14.12 9.14
C LEU A 61 15.41 15.33 8.24
N PHE A 62 14.23 15.91 8.36
CA PHE A 62 13.76 16.99 7.49
C PHE A 62 13.19 18.17 8.31
N PRO A 63 13.96 18.74 9.27
CA PRO A 63 13.43 19.72 10.22
C PRO A 63 12.86 20.99 9.57
N ASP A 64 13.42 21.39 8.42
CA ASP A 64 12.99 22.60 7.70
C ASP A 64 11.94 22.33 6.61
N LYS A 65 11.57 21.07 6.39
CA LYS A 65 10.67 20.66 5.30
C LYS A 65 9.44 19.88 5.78
N TYR A 66 9.56 19.15 6.89
CA TYR A 66 8.51 18.28 7.40
C TYR A 66 7.61 19.03 8.38
N ASP A 67 6.35 19.20 7.98
CA ASP A 67 5.31 19.93 8.70
C ASP A 67 3.94 19.24 8.59
N GLU A 68 2.88 19.90 9.07
CA GLU A 68 1.49 19.42 9.01
C GLU A 68 0.95 19.24 7.58
N ALA A 69 1.46 20.00 6.61
CA ALA A 69 1.02 19.96 5.23
C ALA A 69 1.80 18.94 4.39
N THR A 70 2.90 18.42 4.91
CA THR A 70 3.79 17.52 4.18
C THR A 70 3.09 16.22 3.78
N THR A 71 3.12 15.93 2.49
CA THR A 71 2.47 14.78 1.87
C THR A 71 3.42 13.62 1.58
N PHE A 72 2.87 12.43 1.35
CA PHE A 72 3.68 11.28 0.92
C PHE A 72 4.28 11.46 -0.48
N VAL A 73 3.70 12.27 -1.37
CA VAL A 73 4.34 12.66 -2.64
C VAL A 73 5.63 13.42 -2.37
N GLN A 74 5.60 14.41 -1.48
CA GLN A 74 6.81 15.18 -1.14
C GLN A 74 7.86 14.30 -0.47
N LEU A 75 7.45 13.41 0.44
CA LEU A 75 8.38 12.46 1.04
C LEU A 75 8.97 11.48 0.01
N ALA A 76 8.16 11.01 -0.95
CA ALA A 76 8.67 10.21 -2.06
C ALA A 76 9.73 10.97 -2.86
N ASP A 77 9.51 12.25 -3.16
CA ASP A 77 10.50 13.08 -3.85
C ASP A 77 11.79 13.23 -3.03
N TRP A 78 11.70 13.31 -1.69
CA TRP A 78 12.88 13.43 -0.84
C TRP A 78 13.69 12.13 -0.76
N LEU A 79 13.01 10.98 -0.74
CA LEU A 79 13.63 9.66 -0.60
C LEU A 79 14.09 9.08 -1.95
N TRP A 80 13.31 9.31 -3.01
CA TRP A 80 13.40 8.62 -4.29
C TRP A 80 13.37 9.58 -5.49
N GLY A 81 13.28 10.88 -5.26
CA GLY A 81 13.23 11.86 -6.33
C GLY A 81 14.54 11.98 -7.13
N PRO A 82 14.46 12.71 -8.27
CA PRO A 82 15.62 13.00 -9.10
C PRO A 82 16.72 13.74 -8.32
N PRO A 83 17.94 13.82 -8.88
CA PRO A 83 19.01 14.57 -8.24
C PRO A 83 18.62 16.02 -7.97
N ASP A 84 18.96 16.50 -6.78
CA ASP A 84 18.84 17.91 -6.43
C ASP A 84 19.81 18.78 -7.26
N SER A 85 19.77 20.09 -7.02
CA SER A 85 20.64 21.06 -7.70
C SER A 85 22.14 20.81 -7.48
N ASP A 86 22.52 20.06 -6.43
CA ASP A 86 23.89 19.66 -6.15
C ASP A 86 24.27 18.34 -6.86
N GLY A 87 23.39 17.83 -7.73
CA GLY A 87 23.57 16.60 -8.49
C GLY A 87 23.42 15.33 -7.66
N ARG A 88 22.91 15.41 -6.41
CA ARG A 88 22.74 14.24 -5.54
C ARG A 88 21.32 13.70 -5.68
N ARG A 89 21.15 12.46 -6.15
CA ARG A 89 19.84 11.77 -6.15
C ARG A 89 19.31 11.61 -4.73
N GLY A 90 17.98 11.60 -4.56
CA GLY A 90 17.35 11.14 -3.32
C GLY A 90 17.92 9.78 -2.88
N PHE A 91 18.16 8.90 -3.85
CA PHE A 91 18.78 7.58 -3.68
C PHE A 91 20.29 7.56 -3.36
N GLU A 92 21.02 8.63 -3.68
CA GLU A 92 22.48 8.72 -3.50
C GLU A 92 22.85 9.30 -2.12
N ARG A 93 21.90 10.00 -1.48
CA ARG A 93 22.03 10.32 -0.06
C ARG A 93 21.66 9.05 0.70
N PRO A 94 22.55 8.45 1.51
CA PRO A 94 22.11 7.50 2.51
C PRO A 94 21.22 8.27 3.48
N VAL A 95 19.91 8.31 3.20
CA VAL A 95 18.94 8.76 4.17
C VAL A 95 18.87 7.65 5.18
N ASP A 96 19.55 7.89 6.29
CA ASP A 96 19.54 6.98 7.42
C ASP A 96 18.25 7.20 8.20
N LEU A 97 17.13 6.75 7.61
CA LEU A 97 15.92 6.52 8.36
C LEU A 97 16.28 5.49 9.43
N PHE A 98 16.26 5.92 10.70
CA PHE A 98 16.51 5.08 11.88
C PHE A 98 17.97 4.77 12.25
N GLY A 99 18.93 5.51 11.69
CA GLY A 99 20.28 5.64 12.24
C GLY A 99 21.26 4.49 11.96
N HIS A 100 20.89 3.45 11.18
CA HIS A 100 21.83 2.50 10.56
C HIS A 100 21.32 1.83 9.27
N VAL A 101 20.04 1.94 8.92
CA VAL A 101 19.52 1.32 7.70
C VAL A 101 19.57 2.32 6.57
N ARG A 102 20.65 2.25 5.81
CA ARG A 102 20.73 3.03 4.60
C ARG A 102 19.69 2.52 3.61
N MET A 103 18.66 3.32 3.37
CA MET A 103 17.85 3.28 2.17
C MET A 103 18.73 3.69 0.97
N ILE A 104 19.82 2.96 0.69
CA ILE A 104 20.60 3.25 -0.51
C ILE A 104 19.84 2.65 -1.68
N GLY A 105 19.63 3.44 -2.73
CA GLY A 105 19.24 2.94 -4.05
C GLY A 105 20.37 2.16 -4.76
N SER A 106 21.15 1.42 -4.01
CA SER A 106 22.17 0.44 -4.38
C SER A 106 23.08 0.31 -3.15
N SER A 107 23.11 -0.84 -2.49
CA SER A 107 24.19 -1.09 -1.54
C SER A 107 25.55 -0.77 -2.20
N ARG A 108 26.58 -0.43 -1.41
CA ARG A 108 27.97 -0.26 -1.88
C ARG A 108 28.50 -1.46 -2.71
N GLU A 109 27.75 -2.56 -2.76
CA GLU A 109 28.04 -3.84 -3.40
C GLU A 109 27.05 -4.20 -4.53
N GLY A 110 26.15 -3.31 -4.96
CA GLY A 110 25.25 -3.56 -6.10
C GLY A 110 23.97 -4.37 -5.80
N LYS A 111 23.64 -4.66 -4.53
CA LYS A 111 22.30 -5.17 -4.16
C LYS A 111 21.24 -4.07 -4.21
N ALA A 112 20.08 -4.40 -4.77
CA ALA A 112 18.89 -3.55 -4.86
C ALA A 112 18.48 -2.97 -3.50
N GLY A 113 17.89 -1.77 -3.49
CA GLY A 113 17.29 -1.19 -2.28
C GLY A 113 16.27 -2.15 -1.66
N VAL A 114 15.97 -2.02 -0.36
CA VAL A 114 14.92 -2.80 0.31
C VAL A 114 13.71 -1.92 0.60
N SER A 115 12.53 -2.50 0.86
CA SER A 115 11.36 -1.74 1.31
C SER A 115 11.58 -1.09 2.68
N LEU A 116 10.86 0.01 2.95
CA LEU A 116 10.88 0.65 4.26
C LEU A 116 10.45 -0.32 5.37
N CYS A 117 9.46 -1.19 5.10
CA CYS A 117 9.03 -2.24 6.04
C CYS A 117 10.21 -3.16 6.41
N THR A 118 10.99 -3.61 5.43
CA THR A 118 12.19 -4.44 5.67
C THR A 118 13.22 -3.70 6.50
N ALA A 119 13.48 -2.43 6.16
CA ALA A 119 14.41 -1.58 6.88
C ALA A 119 13.99 -1.36 8.34
N ILE A 120 12.70 -1.09 8.58
CA ILE A 120 12.13 -0.95 9.92
C ILE A 120 12.28 -2.26 10.68
N GLY A 121 11.99 -3.42 10.07
CA GLY A 121 12.09 -4.73 10.72
C GLY A 121 13.52 -5.09 11.14
N GLN A 122 14.54 -4.67 10.38
CA GLN A 122 15.93 -4.86 10.75
C GLN A 122 16.33 -4.05 12.00
N ARG A 123 15.76 -2.85 12.18
CA ARG A 123 16.11 -1.95 13.28
C ARG A 123 15.21 -2.08 14.50
N PHE A 124 13.92 -2.28 14.27
CA PHE A 124 12.85 -2.42 15.24
C PHE A 124 12.04 -3.68 14.92
N PRO A 125 12.56 -4.88 15.23
CA PRO A 125 11.86 -6.13 14.90
C PRO A 125 10.42 -6.19 15.43
N SER A 126 10.15 -5.58 16.59
CA SER A 126 8.80 -5.52 17.17
C SER A 126 7.83 -4.58 16.44
N ALA A 127 8.33 -3.70 15.57
CA ALA A 127 7.51 -2.79 14.78
C ALA A 127 6.99 -3.42 13.48
N VAL A 128 7.46 -4.62 13.12
CA VAL A 128 7.05 -5.34 11.90
C VAL A 128 6.42 -6.67 12.28
N GLY A 129 5.29 -6.97 11.67
CA GLY A 129 4.50 -8.17 11.95
C GLY A 129 3.68 -8.59 10.74
N CYS A 130 2.90 -9.65 10.88
CA CYS A 130 1.90 -10.02 9.86
C CYS A 130 0.86 -8.89 9.76
N ALA A 131 0.64 -8.36 8.56
CA ALA A 131 -0.32 -7.31 8.34
C ALA A 131 -1.74 -7.78 8.71
N THR A 132 -2.43 -6.97 9.51
CA THR A 132 -3.83 -7.16 9.92
C THR A 132 -4.78 -6.36 9.04
N ASN A 133 -4.27 -5.31 8.39
CA ASN A 133 -5.05 -4.38 7.59
C ASN A 133 -4.27 -4.01 6.32
N PHE A 134 -4.89 -4.18 5.17
CA PHE A 134 -4.46 -3.55 3.93
C PHE A 134 -4.99 -2.13 3.93
N ILE A 135 -4.12 -1.12 3.77
CA ILE A 135 -4.55 0.27 3.78
C ILE A 135 -4.75 0.76 2.35
N SER A 136 -5.99 1.16 2.05
CA SER A 136 -6.31 1.94 0.85
C SER A 136 -6.27 3.42 1.17
N TRP A 137 -5.52 4.20 0.40
CA TRP A 137 -5.18 5.60 0.72
C TRP A 137 -4.60 6.35 -0.49
N SER A 138 -4.35 7.65 -0.35
CA SER A 138 -3.77 8.49 -1.40
C SER A 138 -2.41 9.06 -1.01
N TRP A 139 -1.45 9.01 -1.92
CA TRP A 139 -0.13 9.65 -1.76
C TRP A 139 -0.21 11.16 -1.52
N ARG A 140 -1.32 11.80 -1.91
CA ARG A 140 -1.56 13.23 -1.68
C ARG A 140 -1.90 13.57 -0.23
N TYR A 141 -2.03 12.58 0.64
CA TYR A 141 -2.36 12.81 2.04
C TYR A 141 -1.19 13.38 2.82
N SER A 142 -1.52 14.30 3.73
CA SER A 142 -0.61 14.72 4.79
C SER A 142 -0.25 13.51 5.64
N ILE A 143 1.05 13.32 5.88
CA ILE A 143 1.58 12.18 6.64
C ILE A 143 1.05 12.21 8.07
N LYS A 144 1.09 13.38 8.72
CA LYS A 144 0.58 13.54 10.10
C LYS A 144 -0.93 13.28 10.18
N LYS A 145 -1.73 13.79 9.24
CA LYS A 145 -3.18 13.52 9.22
C LYS A 145 -3.47 12.03 9.00
N PHE A 146 -2.75 11.37 8.10
CA PHE A 146 -2.86 9.93 7.84
C PHE A 146 -2.55 9.09 9.10
N ILE A 147 -1.44 9.36 9.78
CA ILE A 147 -1.04 8.65 11.00
C ILE A 147 -2.08 8.83 12.12
N ARG A 148 -2.59 10.06 12.30
CA ARG A 148 -3.65 10.33 13.29
C ARG A 148 -4.94 9.58 12.97
N ALA A 149 -5.32 9.46 11.70
CA ALA A 149 -6.52 8.70 11.30
C ALA A 149 -6.36 7.20 11.62
N LEU A 150 -5.19 6.61 11.35
CA LEU A 150 -4.91 5.23 11.73
C LEU A 150 -4.90 5.03 13.26
N GLN A 151 -4.33 5.98 14.00
CA GLN A 151 -4.32 5.95 15.46
C GLN A 151 -5.75 5.98 16.02
N ALA A 152 -6.60 6.88 15.52
CA ALA A 152 -8.01 6.99 15.91
C ALA A 152 -8.79 5.73 15.53
N TYR A 153 -8.56 5.18 14.34
CA TYR A 153 -9.15 3.91 13.90
C TYR A 153 -8.81 2.77 14.86
N CYS A 154 -7.55 2.60 15.24
CA CYS A 154 -7.14 1.55 16.18
C CYS A 154 -7.84 1.69 17.53
N ALA A 155 -7.86 2.92 18.08
CA ALA A 155 -8.52 3.21 19.34
C ALA A 155 -10.02 2.88 19.33
N GLY A 156 -10.71 3.06 18.20
CA GLY A 156 -12.13 2.77 18.04
C GLY A 156 -12.49 1.28 17.94
N HIS A 157 -11.54 0.41 17.57
CA HIS A 157 -11.78 -1.01 17.32
C HIS A 157 -11.40 -1.93 18.49
N ASN A 158 -11.17 -1.37 19.70
CA ASN A 158 -10.60 -2.09 20.85
C ASN A 158 -9.28 -2.81 20.55
N ASN A 159 -8.62 -2.45 19.45
CA ASN A 159 -7.29 -2.93 19.12
C ASN A 159 -6.29 -1.96 19.74
N THR A 160 -5.34 -2.48 20.52
CA THR A 160 -4.19 -1.68 20.91
C THR A 160 -3.42 -1.31 19.64
N ALA A 161 -2.84 -0.10 19.58
CA ALA A 161 -2.00 0.31 18.44
C ALA A 161 -0.82 -0.67 18.20
N SER A 162 -0.41 -1.41 19.22
CA SER A 162 0.59 -2.47 19.18
C SER A 162 0.13 -3.76 18.49
N GLY A 163 -1.19 -4.00 18.41
CA GLY A 163 -1.79 -5.16 17.75
C GLY A 163 -2.25 -4.90 16.31
N CYS A 164 -2.16 -3.65 15.83
CA CYS A 164 -2.56 -3.26 14.49
C CYS A 164 -1.33 -3.10 13.60
N PHE A 165 -1.17 -3.99 12.62
CA PHE A 165 -0.07 -3.96 11.65
C PHE A 165 -0.63 -3.64 10.27
N VAL A 166 -0.22 -2.50 9.74
CA VAL A 166 -0.76 -1.99 8.48
C VAL A 166 0.18 -2.27 7.32
N TRP A 167 -0.38 -2.80 6.25
CA TRP A 167 0.27 -2.87 4.95
C TRP A 167 -0.06 -1.60 4.19
N VAL A 168 0.95 -0.76 3.94
CA VAL A 168 0.82 0.51 3.22
C VAL A 168 1.78 0.46 2.05
N CYS A 169 1.29 0.59 0.82
CA CYS A 169 2.12 0.40 -0.39
C CYS A 169 3.42 1.22 -0.38
N PHE A 170 3.39 2.47 0.11
CA PHE A 170 4.58 3.33 0.26
C PHE A 170 5.66 2.71 1.16
N ILE A 171 5.25 1.99 2.21
CA ILE A 171 6.15 1.43 3.23
C ILE A 171 6.56 -0.01 2.86
N CYS A 172 5.59 -0.81 2.41
CA CYS A 172 5.76 -2.26 2.27
C CYS A 172 6.32 -2.65 0.91
N ASN A 173 6.02 -1.91 -0.17
CA ASN A 173 6.60 -2.21 -1.48
C ASN A 173 8.06 -1.76 -1.52
N ASN A 174 8.84 -2.48 -2.32
CA ASN A 174 10.16 -2.02 -2.70
C ASN A 174 10.05 -0.95 -3.79
N GLN A 175 9.85 0.30 -3.38
CA GLN A 175 9.68 1.44 -4.29
C GLN A 175 10.89 1.60 -5.23
N PHE A 176 12.08 1.14 -4.82
CA PHE A 176 13.27 1.17 -5.67
C PHE A 176 13.14 0.23 -6.89
N GLU A 177 12.77 -1.04 -6.66
CA GLU A 177 12.53 -2.01 -7.75
C GLU A 177 11.44 -1.50 -8.70
N TRP A 178 10.38 -0.93 -8.13
CA TRP A 178 9.24 -0.44 -8.89
C TRP A 178 9.61 0.75 -9.79
N LEU A 179 10.44 1.67 -9.30
CA LEU A 179 10.83 2.88 -10.03
C LEU A 179 11.96 2.66 -11.06
N GLN A 180 12.84 1.66 -10.86
CA GLN A 180 13.97 1.42 -11.78
C GLN A 180 13.66 0.46 -12.93
N ASP A 181 12.99 -0.67 -12.67
CA ASP A 181 12.89 -1.78 -13.63
C ASP A 181 11.59 -1.77 -14.45
N GLY A 182 10.91 -0.62 -14.52
CA GLY A 182 9.62 -0.52 -15.23
C GLY A 182 8.45 -1.20 -14.51
N GLY A 183 8.64 -1.54 -13.23
CA GLY A 183 7.61 -2.05 -12.33
C GLY A 183 7.34 -3.56 -12.48
N LYS A 184 7.19 -4.26 -11.35
CA LYS A 184 6.47 -5.55 -11.31
C LYS A 184 4.99 -5.29 -11.65
N ASP A 185 4.25 -6.35 -11.97
CA ASP A 185 2.81 -6.25 -12.16
C ASP A 185 2.10 -5.87 -10.86
N GLY A 186 1.98 -4.56 -10.62
CA GLY A 186 1.46 -4.01 -9.38
C GLY A 186 0.03 -4.40 -9.07
N VAL A 187 -0.77 -4.72 -10.10
CA VAL A 187 -2.16 -5.17 -9.93
C VAL A 187 -2.19 -6.60 -9.37
N ALA A 188 -1.32 -7.48 -9.85
CA ALA A 188 -1.27 -8.87 -9.38
C ALA A 188 -0.73 -8.96 -7.94
N GLU A 189 0.32 -8.20 -7.62
CA GLU A 189 0.87 -8.12 -6.27
C GLU A 189 -0.15 -7.51 -5.28
N PHE A 190 -0.85 -6.47 -5.71
CA PHE A 190 -1.96 -5.88 -4.96
C PHE A 190 -3.04 -6.92 -4.60
N GLY A 191 -3.59 -7.61 -5.60
CA GLY A 191 -4.68 -8.57 -5.40
C GLY A 191 -4.26 -9.70 -4.46
N THR A 192 -3.04 -10.22 -4.63
CA THR A 192 -2.48 -11.28 -3.78
C THR A 192 -2.34 -10.82 -2.32
N ASN A 193 -1.83 -9.62 -2.09
CA ASN A 193 -1.64 -9.09 -0.73
C ASN A 193 -3.00 -8.78 -0.07
N LEU A 194 -3.94 -8.21 -0.81
CA LEU A 194 -5.28 -7.93 -0.33
C LEU A 194 -6.00 -9.22 0.11
N GLU A 195 -5.98 -10.26 -0.72
CA GLU A 195 -6.59 -11.56 -0.43
C GLU A 195 -5.96 -12.21 0.82
N LYS A 196 -4.62 -12.26 0.89
CA LYS A 196 -3.90 -12.84 2.04
C LYS A 196 -4.17 -12.11 3.36
N ILE A 197 -4.34 -10.79 3.33
CA ILE A 197 -4.64 -9.99 4.53
C ILE A 197 -6.11 -10.13 4.92
N GLY A 198 -7.03 -10.16 3.96
CA GLY A 198 -8.46 -10.41 4.19
C GLY A 198 -9.22 -9.24 4.84
N ARG A 199 -8.58 -8.07 4.98
CA ARG A 199 -9.21 -6.84 5.48
C ARG A 199 -8.64 -5.61 4.79
N LEU A 200 -9.51 -4.76 4.27
CA LEU A 200 -9.21 -3.45 3.70
C LEU A 200 -9.64 -2.35 4.66
N THR A 201 -8.80 -1.35 4.91
CA THR A 201 -9.19 -0.13 5.63
C THR A 201 -9.00 1.07 4.71
N CYS A 202 -10.11 1.74 4.41
CA CYS A 202 -10.16 2.93 3.58
C CYS A 202 -9.83 4.15 4.43
N VAL A 203 -8.68 4.80 4.20
CA VAL A 203 -8.37 6.06 4.87
C VAL A 203 -8.95 7.19 4.01
N VAL A 204 -10.08 7.76 4.45
CA VAL A 204 -10.83 8.77 3.69
C VAL A 204 -10.54 10.16 4.25
N ASP A 205 -10.16 11.10 3.38
CA ASP A 205 -9.88 12.49 3.73
C ASP A 205 -11.13 13.36 3.91
N GLU A 206 -10.91 14.64 4.20
CA GLU A 206 -11.98 15.60 4.47
C GLU A 206 -12.91 15.73 3.26
N PHE A 207 -14.16 15.27 3.42
CA PHE A 207 -15.17 15.23 2.35
C PHE A 207 -16.38 16.13 2.62
N LEU A 208 -16.36 16.89 3.73
CA LEU A 208 -17.51 17.70 4.17
C LEU A 208 -17.69 18.96 3.33
N GLU A 209 -16.59 19.60 2.94
CA GLU A 209 -16.62 20.85 2.17
C GLU A 209 -16.50 20.64 0.66
N SER A 210 -15.85 19.55 0.25
CA SER A 210 -15.60 19.22 -1.15
C SER A 210 -15.54 17.71 -1.36
N GLN A 211 -15.48 17.26 -2.62
CA GLN A 211 -15.30 15.85 -2.93
C GLN A 211 -13.98 15.35 -2.33
N ALA A 212 -14.02 14.19 -1.64
CA ALA A 212 -12.82 13.60 -1.03
C ALA A 212 -11.74 13.37 -2.09
N VAL A 213 -10.48 13.63 -1.77
CA VAL A 213 -9.36 13.23 -2.65
C VAL A 213 -9.40 11.72 -2.84
N TYR A 214 -9.80 10.94 -1.82
CA TYR A 214 -9.92 9.49 -1.87
C TYR A 214 -10.63 9.00 -3.14
N VAL A 215 -11.85 9.50 -3.40
CA VAL A 215 -12.69 9.06 -4.53
C VAL A 215 -12.30 9.67 -5.87
N GLN A 216 -11.34 10.61 -5.88
CA GLN A 216 -10.76 11.18 -7.10
C GLN A 216 -9.53 10.39 -7.58
N ARG A 217 -9.06 9.41 -6.80
CA ARG A 217 -7.87 8.61 -7.10
C ARG A 217 -8.28 7.22 -7.54
N LEU A 218 -7.70 6.77 -8.65
CA LEU A 218 -8.10 5.54 -9.31
C LEU A 218 -7.78 4.30 -8.47
N TRP A 219 -6.60 4.26 -7.86
CA TRP A 219 -6.18 3.15 -7.01
C TRP A 219 -7.17 2.92 -5.86
N PRO A 220 -7.46 3.89 -4.97
CA PRO A 220 -8.46 3.70 -3.91
C PRO A 220 -9.82 3.18 -4.38
N VAL A 221 -10.34 3.73 -5.48
CA VAL A 221 -11.62 3.27 -6.07
C VAL A 221 -11.54 1.82 -6.53
N PHE A 222 -10.48 1.48 -7.26
CA PHE A 222 -10.23 0.11 -7.73
C PHE A 222 -10.04 -0.88 -6.57
N GLU A 223 -9.32 -0.47 -5.51
CA GLU A 223 -9.04 -1.30 -4.35
C GLU A 223 -10.32 -1.67 -3.59
N VAL A 224 -11.23 -0.70 -3.39
CA VAL A 224 -12.54 -0.94 -2.76
C VAL A 224 -13.39 -1.88 -3.62
N PHE A 225 -13.42 -1.66 -4.93
CA PHE A 225 -14.17 -2.51 -5.85
C PHE A 225 -13.65 -3.97 -5.85
N ALA A 226 -12.33 -4.15 -5.90
CA ALA A 226 -11.68 -5.46 -5.85
C ALA A 226 -11.95 -6.17 -4.51
N ALA A 227 -11.81 -5.47 -3.38
CA ALA A 227 -12.09 -6.02 -2.06
C ALA A 227 -13.55 -6.45 -1.92
N SER A 228 -14.49 -5.61 -2.38
CA SER A 228 -15.93 -5.91 -2.35
C SER A 228 -16.25 -7.16 -3.17
N SER A 229 -15.67 -7.26 -4.38
CA SER A 229 -15.87 -8.41 -5.28
C SER A 229 -15.32 -9.72 -4.72
N GLN A 230 -14.32 -9.66 -3.84
CA GLN A 230 -13.69 -10.82 -3.18
C GLN A 230 -14.31 -11.14 -1.81
N GLY A 231 -15.29 -10.36 -1.34
CA GLY A 231 -15.86 -10.52 0.01
C GLY A 231 -14.87 -10.20 1.13
N VAL A 232 -13.84 -9.39 0.85
CA VAL A 232 -12.89 -8.91 1.85
C VAL A 232 -13.60 -7.95 2.81
N THR A 233 -13.28 -8.04 4.10
CA THR A 233 -13.86 -7.12 5.10
C THR A 233 -13.35 -5.71 4.83
N ILE A 234 -14.24 -4.72 4.72
CA ILE A 234 -13.87 -3.32 4.48
C ILE A 234 -14.24 -2.49 5.71
N ASP A 235 -13.29 -1.69 6.19
CA ASP A 235 -13.51 -0.67 7.21
C ASP A 235 -13.15 0.73 6.70
N VAL A 236 -13.44 1.75 7.51
CA VAL A 236 -13.09 3.14 7.22
C VAL A 236 -12.33 3.79 8.39
N ALA A 237 -11.31 4.57 8.05
CA ALA A 237 -10.61 5.49 8.93
C ALA A 237 -10.76 6.91 8.38
N LEU A 238 -11.27 7.85 9.19
CA LEU A 238 -11.52 9.21 8.74
C LEU A 238 -10.38 10.15 9.12
N MET A 239 -9.88 10.92 8.17
CA MET A 239 -8.95 12.02 8.42
C MET A 239 -9.69 13.34 8.58
N GLY A 240 -9.24 14.18 9.52
CA GLY A 240 -9.68 15.57 9.63
C GLY A 240 -11.12 15.80 10.11
N VAL A 241 -11.89 14.74 10.37
CA VAL A 241 -13.27 14.84 10.85
C VAL A 241 -13.37 14.27 12.27
N THR A 242 -13.82 15.09 13.22
CA THR A 242 -14.13 14.65 14.57
C THR A 242 -15.48 13.94 14.63
N PRO A 243 -15.72 13.04 15.61
CA PRO A 243 -17.03 12.44 15.82
C PRO A 243 -18.16 13.48 15.97
N GLN A 244 -17.88 14.61 16.62
CA GLN A 244 -18.84 15.68 16.85
C GLN A 244 -19.21 16.44 15.57
N GLN A 245 -18.23 16.65 14.69
CA GLN A 245 -18.51 17.20 13.35
C GLN A 245 -19.36 16.20 12.57
N LEU A 246 -18.94 14.93 12.50
CA LEU A 246 -19.65 13.90 11.74
C LEU A 246 -21.12 13.74 12.17
N ALA A 247 -21.40 13.82 13.47
CA ALA A 247 -22.75 13.69 14.02
C ALA A 247 -23.70 14.86 13.67
N ARG A 248 -23.16 16.01 13.24
CA ARG A 248 -23.94 17.21 12.90
C ARG A 248 -24.21 17.36 11.41
N GLU A 249 -23.51 16.59 10.59
CA GLU A 249 -23.57 16.72 9.14
C GLU A 249 -24.81 16.00 8.56
N PRO A 250 -25.56 16.65 7.66
CA PRO A 250 -26.69 16.01 7.01
C PRO A 250 -26.21 14.89 6.09
N LEU A 251 -27.04 13.85 5.91
CA LEU A 251 -26.65 12.70 5.10
C LEU A 251 -26.28 13.06 3.65
N SER A 252 -26.90 14.12 3.12
CA SER A 252 -26.62 14.66 1.78
C SER A 252 -25.20 15.23 1.64
N THR A 253 -24.53 15.61 2.72
CA THR A 253 -23.11 16.00 2.68
C THR A 253 -22.25 14.80 2.28
N PHE A 254 -22.47 13.62 2.85
CA PHE A 254 -21.75 12.39 2.49
C PHE A 254 -21.98 12.00 1.03
N SER A 255 -23.23 12.04 0.58
CA SER A 255 -23.58 11.69 -0.80
C SER A 255 -22.90 12.60 -1.84
N ARG A 256 -22.58 13.84 -1.48
CA ARG A 256 -21.82 14.76 -2.35
C ARG A 256 -20.31 14.59 -2.23
N GLY A 257 -19.82 14.39 -1.00
CA GLY A 257 -18.39 14.23 -0.73
C GLY A 257 -17.78 12.93 -1.28
N LEU A 258 -18.61 11.90 -1.49
CA LEU A 258 -18.18 10.54 -1.84
C LEU A 258 -18.69 10.09 -3.21
N VAL A 259 -19.10 11.02 -4.07
CA VAL A 259 -19.47 10.68 -5.46
C VAL A 259 -18.27 10.04 -6.14
N VAL A 260 -18.47 8.87 -6.74
CA VAL A 260 -17.42 8.14 -7.47
C VAL A 260 -17.71 8.22 -8.96
N ASP A 261 -16.71 8.68 -9.71
CA ASP A 261 -16.67 8.57 -11.16
C ASP A 261 -15.31 8.03 -11.59
N VAL A 262 -15.25 6.71 -11.76
CA VAL A 262 -14.01 5.99 -12.05
C VAL A 262 -13.34 6.46 -13.34
N LEU A 263 -14.09 7.00 -14.31
CA LEU A 263 -13.51 7.47 -15.57
C LEU A 263 -12.76 8.80 -15.40
N SER A 264 -13.21 9.66 -14.48
CA SER A 264 -12.52 10.91 -14.14
C SER A 264 -11.46 10.77 -13.06
N THR A 265 -11.39 9.62 -12.37
CA THR A 265 -10.31 9.36 -11.41
C THR A 265 -8.93 9.29 -12.08
N THR A 266 -7.89 9.57 -11.29
CA THR A 266 -6.50 9.64 -11.77
C THR A 266 -5.54 8.77 -10.97
N ALA A 267 -4.51 8.24 -11.61
CA ALA A 267 -3.34 7.66 -10.94
C ALA A 267 -2.12 8.60 -11.06
N THR A 268 -1.06 8.35 -10.29
CA THR A 268 0.19 9.11 -10.44
C THR A 268 0.97 8.65 -11.66
N ASP A 269 1.00 7.34 -11.91
CA ASP A 269 1.57 6.76 -13.12
C ASP A 269 0.48 6.62 -14.20
N PRO A 270 0.62 7.29 -15.37
CA PRO A 270 -0.30 7.15 -16.48
C PRO A 270 -0.46 5.71 -17.00
N LYS A 271 0.58 4.87 -16.87
CA LYS A 271 0.51 3.46 -17.29
C LYS A 271 -0.42 2.66 -16.39
N ASP A 272 -0.31 2.86 -15.07
CA ASP A 272 -1.25 2.27 -14.10
C ASP A 272 -2.66 2.78 -14.34
N GLU A 273 -2.81 4.09 -14.61
CA GLU A 273 -4.12 4.67 -14.92
C GLU A 273 -4.78 3.97 -16.10
N GLN A 274 -4.06 3.89 -17.22
CA GLN A 274 -4.56 3.24 -18.42
C GLN A 274 -4.87 1.76 -18.16
N ARG A 275 -3.96 1.06 -17.47
CA ARG A 275 -4.10 -0.37 -17.18
C ARG A 275 -5.33 -0.67 -16.33
N ILE A 276 -5.50 0.04 -15.22
CA ILE A 276 -6.65 -0.17 -14.33
C ILE A 276 -7.94 0.24 -15.03
N LYS A 277 -7.96 1.36 -15.75
CA LYS A 277 -9.13 1.75 -16.54
C LYS A 277 -9.48 0.70 -17.60
N MET A 278 -8.49 0.07 -18.25
CA MET A 278 -8.74 -1.05 -19.17
C MET A 278 -9.30 -2.28 -18.46
N LEU A 279 -8.79 -2.64 -17.27
CA LEU A 279 -9.32 -3.74 -16.47
C LEU A 279 -10.79 -3.51 -16.11
N ILE A 280 -11.15 -2.27 -15.77
CA ILE A 280 -12.52 -1.87 -15.46
C ILE A 280 -13.38 -1.79 -16.73
N ALA A 281 -12.84 -1.34 -17.86
CA ALA A 281 -13.60 -1.20 -19.10
C ALA A 281 -13.85 -2.52 -19.84
N ASN A 282 -12.95 -3.50 -19.71
CA ASN A 282 -13.06 -4.79 -20.39
C ASN A 282 -14.20 -5.68 -19.86
N ASP A 283 -14.76 -5.34 -18.70
CA ASP A 283 -15.97 -5.96 -18.19
C ASP A 283 -17.18 -5.05 -18.52
N SER A 284 -18.12 -5.57 -19.32
CA SER A 284 -19.16 -4.77 -19.95
C SER A 284 -20.13 -4.22 -18.90
N GLY A 285 -20.03 -2.92 -18.60
CA GLY A 285 -20.82 -2.26 -17.56
C GLY A 285 -20.10 -2.10 -16.22
N ALA A 286 -18.86 -2.61 -16.10
CA ALA A 286 -18.12 -2.56 -14.85
C ALA A 286 -17.72 -1.14 -14.41
N ALA A 287 -17.65 -0.14 -15.29
CA ALA A 287 -17.46 1.25 -14.85
C ALA A 287 -18.63 1.77 -14.00
N ASN A 288 -19.87 1.56 -14.46
CA ASN A 288 -21.07 1.94 -13.69
C ASN A 288 -21.18 1.08 -12.42
N ALA A 289 -20.94 -0.24 -12.53
CA ALA A 289 -20.95 -1.12 -11.38
C ALA A 289 -19.87 -0.72 -10.35
N THR A 290 -18.67 -0.31 -10.80
CA THR A 290 -17.60 0.19 -9.93
C THR A 290 -18.06 1.44 -9.19
N ASN A 291 -18.61 2.42 -9.90
CA ASN A 291 -19.13 3.64 -9.28
C ASN A 291 -20.18 3.32 -8.21
N GLU A 292 -21.19 2.50 -8.56
CA GLU A 292 -22.27 2.12 -7.66
C GLU A 292 -21.77 1.35 -6.44
N VAL A 293 -20.96 0.29 -6.63
CA VAL A 293 -20.44 -0.54 -5.55
C VAL A 293 -19.58 0.28 -4.59
N VAL A 294 -18.62 1.05 -5.11
CA VAL A 294 -17.70 1.82 -4.26
C VAL A 294 -18.46 2.89 -3.48
N GLN A 295 -19.38 3.61 -4.14
CA GLN A 295 -20.17 4.64 -3.47
C GLN A 295 -21.08 4.05 -2.38
N LEU A 296 -21.75 2.92 -2.64
CA LEU A 296 -22.58 2.24 -1.64
C LEU A 296 -21.75 1.77 -0.45
N VAL A 297 -20.60 1.13 -0.69
CA VAL A 297 -19.71 0.66 0.38
C VAL A 297 -19.25 1.81 1.27
N LEU A 298 -18.73 2.90 0.68
CA LEU A 298 -18.25 4.04 1.46
C LEU A 298 -19.37 4.73 2.23
N PHE A 299 -20.55 4.87 1.61
CA PHE A 299 -21.72 5.47 2.25
C PHE A 299 -22.20 4.64 3.44
N ASP A 300 -22.26 3.31 3.30
CA ASP A 300 -22.70 2.40 4.36
C ASP A 300 -21.71 2.42 5.55
N LEU A 301 -20.40 2.41 5.27
CA LEU A 301 -19.37 2.48 6.31
C LEU A 301 -19.46 3.76 7.13
N ILE A 302 -19.62 4.91 6.47
CA ILE A 302 -19.74 6.20 7.16
C ILE A 302 -21.08 6.32 7.89
N SER A 303 -22.17 5.85 7.28
CA SER A 303 -23.48 5.79 7.93
C SER A 303 -23.47 4.94 9.19
N PHE A 304 -22.77 3.80 9.15
CA PHE A 304 -22.57 2.95 10.32
C PHE A 304 -21.77 3.66 11.41
N LEU A 305 -20.67 4.32 11.05
CA LEU A 305 -19.86 5.09 12.00
C LEU A 305 -20.66 6.21 12.69
N ILE A 306 -21.49 6.94 11.94
CA ILE A 306 -22.40 7.97 12.49
C ILE A 306 -23.36 7.35 13.51
N LYS A 307 -23.99 6.22 13.18
CA LYS A 307 -24.90 5.51 14.10
C LYS A 307 -24.20 5.12 15.40
N LEU A 308 -22.95 4.64 15.32
CA LEU A 308 -22.14 4.32 16.51
C LEU A 308 -21.87 5.55 17.37
N ILE A 309 -21.49 6.67 16.74
CA ILE A 309 -21.22 7.93 17.44
C ILE A 309 -22.48 8.47 18.13
N LEU A 310 -23.62 8.47 17.44
CA LEU A 310 -24.89 8.92 18.03
C LEU A 310 -25.31 8.03 19.20
N LYS A 311 -25.18 6.70 19.06
CA LYS A 311 -25.50 5.74 20.14
C LYS A 311 -24.61 5.95 21.37
N SER A 312 -23.30 6.13 21.18
CA SER A 312 -22.36 6.37 22.30
C SER A 312 -22.57 7.71 23.00
N SER A 313 -23.13 8.70 22.29
CA SER A 313 -23.44 10.02 22.87
C SER A 313 -24.71 9.94 23.73
N TYR A 314 -25.75 9.27 23.22
CA TYR A 314 -26.99 9.02 23.98
C TYR A 314 -26.75 8.29 25.31
N LEU A 315 -25.86 7.30 25.33
CA LEU A 315 -25.53 6.55 26.55
C LEU A 315 -24.79 7.36 27.61
N ARG A 316 -24.10 8.46 27.22
CA ARG A 316 -23.36 9.33 28.16
C ARG A 316 -24.25 10.39 28.80
N ASP A 317 -25.26 10.87 28.09
CA ASP A 317 -26.16 11.92 28.59
C ASP A 317 -27.32 11.36 29.44
N GLY A 318 -27.55 10.04 29.40
CA GLY A 318 -28.62 9.35 30.13
C GLY A 318 -28.23 8.74 31.48
N SER A 319 -26.98 8.93 31.93
CA SER A 319 -26.43 8.41 33.20
C SER A 319 -26.06 9.55 34.14
#